data_AF-A0A6P0XFG7-F1
#
_entry.id   AF-A0A6P0XFG7-F1
#
_cell.length_a   1.000
_cell.length_b   1.000
_cell.length_c   1.000
_cell.angle_alpha   90.00
_cell.angle_beta   90.00
_cell.angle_gamma   90.00
#
_symmetry.space_group_name_H-M   'P 1'
#
loop_
_entity.id
_entity.type
_entity.pdbx_description
1 polymer ?
#
loop_
_entity_poly.entity_id
_entity_poly.type
_entity_poly.pdbx_seq_one_letter_code
_entity_poly.pdbx_strand_id
1 'polypeptide(L)'
;MTTLVNIETANTKTARPVTPLGILVEQLEKTVKMAETIQVPAQLAEAIKDAYQLAEGLDPYIEKNTTQESDALAALAEKTRREPWNLRFSDGETVRQLEQEMLSGHIEGQMLKMFVHMTGAKRILEIGMFTGYSALAMAEALPEDGHEVACEVDQYVADFAKACFEK
;
A
#
# COMPACT_ATOMS: atom_id res chain seq x y z
N MET A 1 -24.68 33.16 2.38
CA MET A 1 -24.08 32.54 1.17
C MET A 1 -22.91 31.71 1.65
N THR A 2 -23.16 30.43 1.94
CA THR A 2 -22.14 29.51 2.43
C THR A 2 -21.87 28.54 1.29
N THR A 3 -20.72 28.70 0.66
CA THR A 3 -20.30 27.88 -0.48
C THR A 3 -19.94 26.50 0.04
N LEU A 4 -20.81 25.51 -0.21
CA LEU A 4 -20.48 24.11 -0.07
C LEU A 4 -19.47 23.77 -1.17
N VAL A 5 -18.23 23.48 -0.77
CA VAL A 5 -17.24 22.88 -1.67
C VAL A 5 -17.67 21.43 -1.86
N ASN A 6 -18.27 21.15 -3.02
CA ASN A 6 -18.44 19.79 -3.50
C ASN A 6 -17.04 19.22 -3.77
N ILE A 7 -16.54 18.41 -2.85
CA ILE A 7 -15.42 17.53 -3.13
C ILE A 7 -16.02 16.37 -3.93
N GLU A 8 -15.86 16.42 -5.25
CA GLU A 8 -16.06 15.26 -6.11
C GLU A 8 -15.15 14.15 -5.60
N THR A 9 -15.74 13.13 -4.99
CA THR A 9 -15.05 11.89 -4.66
C THR A 9 -14.72 11.20 -5.97
N ALA A 10 -13.52 11.46 -6.49
CA ALA A 10 -12.91 10.61 -7.49
C ALA A 10 -13.06 9.17 -6.99
N ASN A 11 -13.69 8.33 -7.80
CA ASN A 11 -13.95 6.92 -7.54
C ASN A 11 -12.61 6.16 -7.49
N THR A 12 -11.87 6.38 -6.41
CA THR A 12 -10.66 5.64 -6.08
C THR A 12 -11.16 4.27 -5.64
N LYS A 13 -10.99 3.27 -6.49
CA LYS A 13 -11.20 1.88 -6.08
C LYS A 13 -10.23 1.63 -4.93
N THR A 14 -10.76 1.58 -3.71
CA THR A 14 -10.04 1.15 -2.53
C THR A 14 -9.43 -0.22 -2.82
N ALA A 15 -8.15 -0.39 -2.44
CA ALA A 15 -7.44 -1.63 -2.62
C ALA A 15 -8.21 -2.80 -2.02
N ARG A 16 -8.17 -3.96 -2.67
CA ARG A 16 -8.79 -5.18 -2.15
C ARG A 16 -7.97 -5.70 -0.96
N PRO A 17 -8.61 -6.30 0.07
CA PRO A 17 -7.85 -6.90 1.16
C PRO A 17 -7.04 -8.09 0.63
N VAL A 18 -5.71 -7.96 0.66
CA VAL A 18 -4.77 -9.03 0.25
C VAL A 18 -3.94 -9.56 1.41
N THR A 19 -3.87 -8.83 2.52
CA THR A 19 -3.15 -9.26 3.72
C THR A 19 -4.04 -10.17 4.57
N PRO A 20 -3.47 -11.12 5.35
CA PRO A 20 -4.25 -11.94 6.27
C PRO A 20 -5.11 -11.11 7.24
N LEU A 21 -4.59 -9.97 7.70
CA LEU A 21 -5.31 -9.04 8.57
C LEU A 21 -6.48 -8.38 7.84
N GLY A 22 -6.27 -7.82 6.65
CA GLY A 22 -7.34 -7.22 5.85
C GLY A 22 -8.44 -8.23 5.49
N ILE A 23 -8.06 -9.47 5.17
CA ILE A 23 -9.00 -10.56 4.92
C ILE A 23 -9.78 -10.90 6.19
N LEU A 24 -9.12 -10.96 7.35
CA LEU A 24 -9.78 -11.19 8.64
C LEU A 24 -10.80 -10.07 8.94
N VAL A 25 -10.43 -8.82 8.74
CA VAL A 25 -11.32 -7.66 8.93
C VAL A 25 -12.56 -7.79 8.03
N GLU A 26 -12.38 -8.13 6.75
CA GLU A 26 -13.50 -8.33 5.82
C GLU A 26 -14.44 -9.48 6.26
N GLN A 27 -13.88 -10.59 6.76
CA GLN A 27 -14.67 -11.71 7.26
C GLN A 27 -15.42 -11.36 8.55
N LEU A 28 -14.77 -10.64 9.48
CA LEU A 28 -15.40 -10.18 10.71
C LEU A 28 -16.51 -9.18 10.42
N GLU A 29 -16.30 -8.25 9.48
CA GLU A 29 -17.34 -7.30 9.04
C GLU A 29 -18.58 -8.03 8.51
N LYS A 30 -18.38 -9.02 7.62
CA LYS A 30 -19.46 -9.88 7.12
C LYS A 30 -20.17 -10.61 8.26
N THR A 31 -19.42 -11.10 9.24
CA THR A 31 -19.98 -11.82 10.40
C THR A 31 -20.81 -10.89 11.30
N VAL A 32 -20.37 -9.65 11.54
CA VAL A 32 -21.14 -8.62 12.26
C VAL A 32 -22.46 -8.36 11.53
N LYS A 33 -22.42 -8.11 10.22
CA LYS A 33 -23.63 -7.88 9.39
C LYS A 33 -24.59 -9.06 9.44
N MET A 34 -24.09 -10.29 9.40
CA MET A 34 -24.92 -11.49 9.57
C MET A 34 -25.57 -11.56 10.94
N ALA A 35 -24.81 -11.29 12.02
CA ALA A 35 -25.30 -11.29 13.39
C ALA A 35 -26.41 -10.25 13.64
N GLU A 36 -26.43 -9.14 12.89
CA GLU A 36 -27.50 -8.14 12.95
C GLU A 36 -28.82 -8.63 12.32
N THR A 37 -28.74 -9.55 11.35
CA THR A 37 -29.93 -10.05 10.63
C THR A 37 -30.59 -11.26 11.29
N ILE A 38 -29.86 -11.98 12.15
CA ILE A 38 -30.36 -13.15 12.86
C ILE A 38 -30.41 -12.88 14.36
N GLN A 39 -31.30 -13.56 15.07
CA GLN A 39 -31.43 -13.39 16.52
C GLN A 39 -30.31 -14.16 17.25
N VAL A 40 -29.14 -13.53 17.44
CA VAL A 40 -28.05 -14.07 18.27
C VAL A 40 -28.11 -13.54 19.71
N PRO A 41 -27.56 -14.27 20.70
CA PRO A 41 -27.40 -13.74 22.05
C PRO A 41 -26.61 -12.42 22.07
N ALA A 42 -27.07 -11.43 22.82
CA ALA A 42 -26.46 -10.10 22.87
C ALA A 42 -24.96 -10.12 23.19
N GLN A 43 -24.56 -10.97 24.14
CA GLN A 43 -23.16 -11.15 24.53
C GLN A 43 -22.29 -11.67 23.37
N LEU A 44 -22.84 -12.52 22.49
CA LEU A 44 -22.11 -13.01 21.33
C LEU A 44 -22.00 -11.94 20.24
N ALA A 45 -23.06 -11.17 19.99
CA ALA A 45 -23.03 -10.06 19.05
C ALA A 45 -21.98 -9.01 19.45
N GLU A 46 -21.94 -8.67 20.74
CA GLU A 46 -20.96 -7.75 21.32
C GLU A 46 -19.54 -8.29 21.15
N ALA A 47 -19.28 -9.56 21.51
CA ALA A 47 -17.97 -10.17 21.34
C ALA A 47 -17.46 -10.19 19.89
N ILE A 48 -18.35 -10.45 18.91
CA ILE A 48 -17.99 -10.42 17.49
C ILE A 48 -17.67 -8.98 17.05
N LYS A 49 -18.46 -8.01 17.52
CA LYS A 49 -18.24 -6.59 17.21
C LYS A 49 -16.92 -6.08 17.79
N ASP A 50 -16.59 -6.45 19.03
CA ASP A 50 -15.33 -6.08 19.67
C ASP A 50 -14.13 -6.66 18.91
N ALA A 51 -14.22 -7.93 18.48
CA ALA A 51 -13.19 -8.56 17.67
C ALA A 51 -13.01 -7.86 16.32
N TYR A 52 -14.10 -7.49 15.66
CA TYR A 52 -14.08 -6.70 14.42
C TYR A 52 -13.38 -5.35 14.63
N GLN A 53 -13.79 -4.59 15.65
CA GLN A 53 -13.24 -3.26 15.93
C GLN A 53 -11.75 -3.30 16.27
N LEU A 54 -11.31 -4.33 17.01
CA LEU A 54 -9.90 -4.52 17.31
C LEU A 54 -9.09 -4.81 16.03
N ALA A 55 -9.59 -5.68 15.16
CA ALA A 55 -8.92 -6.02 13.91
C ALA A 55 -8.89 -4.84 12.93
N GLU A 56 -10.03 -4.17 12.73
CA GLU A 56 -10.19 -3.01 11.83
C GLU A 56 -9.30 -1.84 12.28
N GLY A 57 -9.17 -1.64 13.60
CA GLY A 57 -8.37 -0.54 14.15
C GLY A 57 -6.86 -0.74 14.06
N LEU A 58 -6.37 -1.95 13.74
CA LEU A 58 -4.95 -2.26 13.82
C LEU A 58 -4.13 -1.58 12.73
N ASP A 59 -4.53 -1.69 11.46
CA ASP A 59 -3.80 -1.06 10.35
C ASP A 59 -3.74 0.48 10.50
N PRO A 60 -4.86 1.21 10.72
CA PRO A 60 -4.81 2.65 10.94
C PRO A 60 -3.97 3.06 12.15
N TYR A 61 -3.95 2.23 13.20
CA TYR A 61 -3.10 2.47 14.36
C TYR A 61 -1.62 2.33 13.99
N ILE A 62 -1.24 1.26 13.29
CA ILE A 62 0.16 1.04 12.90
C ILE A 62 0.63 2.13 11.94
N GLU A 63 -0.16 2.47 10.92
CA GLU A 63 0.17 3.55 9.97
C GLU A 63 0.40 4.88 10.70
N LYS A 64 -0.53 5.25 11.58
CA LYS A 64 -0.43 6.51 12.34
C LYS A 64 0.77 6.57 13.27
N ASN A 65 1.17 5.44 13.84
CA ASN A 65 2.28 5.36 14.81
C ASN A 65 3.62 4.96 14.17
N THR A 66 3.65 4.78 12.85
CA THR A 66 4.88 4.57 12.08
C THR A 66 5.42 5.93 11.61
N THR A 67 6.75 6.09 11.59
CA THR A 67 7.41 7.30 11.06
C THR A 67 6.86 7.62 9.67
N GLN A 68 6.45 8.86 9.44
CA GLN A 68 5.80 9.24 8.18
C GLN A 68 6.71 9.06 6.96
N GLU A 69 6.11 8.66 5.83
CA GLU A 69 6.78 8.60 4.53
C GLU A 69 7.12 10.00 4.00
N SER A 70 8.04 10.06 3.04
CA SER A 70 8.37 11.30 2.34
C SER A 70 7.25 11.67 1.36
N ASP A 71 7.20 12.94 0.95
CA ASP A 71 6.27 13.39 -0.09
C ASP A 71 6.47 12.62 -1.41
N ALA A 72 7.71 12.22 -1.71
CA ALA A 72 8.05 11.47 -2.91
C ALA A 72 7.46 10.04 -2.86
N LEU A 73 7.57 9.36 -1.72
CA LEU A 73 6.96 8.06 -1.49
C LEU A 73 5.43 8.13 -1.56
N ALA A 74 4.82 9.12 -0.87
CA ALA A 74 3.38 9.33 -0.90
C ALA A 74 2.86 9.60 -2.33
N ALA A 75 3.58 10.42 -3.10
CA ALA A 75 3.24 10.72 -4.49
C ALA A 75 3.35 9.49 -5.40
N LEU A 76 4.38 8.66 -5.22
CA LEU A 76 4.57 7.41 -5.96
C LEU A 76 3.45 6.41 -5.65
N ALA A 77 3.10 6.25 -4.37
CA ALA A 77 2.00 5.38 -3.95
C ALA A 77 0.66 5.83 -4.55
N GLU A 78 0.37 7.14 -4.52
CA GLU A 78 -0.84 7.67 -5.13
C GLU A 78 -0.87 7.50 -6.65
N LYS A 79 0.26 7.72 -7.33
CA LYS A 79 0.37 7.48 -8.78
C LYS A 79 0.13 6.00 -9.10
N THR A 80 0.68 5.09 -8.31
CA THR A 80 0.50 3.62 -8.45
C THR A 80 -0.97 3.24 -8.30
N ARG A 81 -1.67 3.82 -7.32
CA ARG A 81 -3.10 3.60 -7.05
C ARG A 81 -4.00 4.06 -8.20
N ARG A 82 -3.64 5.16 -8.85
CA ARG A 82 -4.42 5.75 -9.96
C ARG A 82 -4.21 5.05 -11.30
N GLU A 83 -3.13 4.30 -11.45
CA GLU A 83 -2.80 3.67 -12.72
C GLU A 83 -3.82 2.57 -13.06
N PRO A 84 -4.45 2.59 -14.25
CA PRO A 84 -5.42 1.57 -14.66
C PRO A 84 -4.74 0.26 -15.08
N TRP A 85 -4.15 -0.47 -14.14
CA TRP A 85 -3.33 -1.66 -14.40
C TRP A 85 -4.01 -2.73 -15.27
N ASN A 86 -5.32 -2.94 -15.13
CA ASN A 86 -6.06 -3.88 -15.97
C ASN A 86 -6.09 -3.46 -17.44
N LEU A 87 -6.16 -2.15 -17.72
CA LEU A 87 -6.10 -1.63 -19.08
C LEU A 87 -4.69 -1.74 -19.66
N ARG A 88 -3.66 -1.43 -18.85
CA ARG A 88 -2.25 -1.59 -19.26
C ARG A 88 -1.95 -3.01 -19.70
N PHE A 89 -2.50 -3.99 -19.01
CA PHE A 89 -2.38 -5.38 -19.42
C PHE A 89 -3.21 -5.70 -20.67
N SER A 90 -4.47 -5.26 -20.75
CA SER A 90 -5.31 -5.54 -21.92
C SER A 90 -4.79 -4.89 -23.21
N ASP A 91 -4.10 -3.76 -23.09
CA ASP A 91 -3.52 -3.02 -24.20
C ASP A 91 -2.12 -3.56 -24.57
N GLY A 92 -1.60 -4.54 -23.83
CA GLY A 92 -0.31 -5.19 -24.07
C GLY A 92 0.91 -4.35 -23.66
N GLU A 93 0.72 -3.32 -22.85
CA GLU A 93 1.80 -2.46 -22.33
C GLU A 93 2.59 -3.15 -21.23
N THR A 94 1.94 -4.02 -20.43
CA THR A 94 2.59 -4.83 -19.40
C THR A 94 2.68 -6.29 -19.81
N VAL A 95 3.78 -6.96 -19.44
CA VAL A 95 4.05 -8.37 -19.80
C VAL A 95 3.20 -9.35 -18.99
N ARG A 96 2.59 -8.88 -17.90
CA ARG A 96 1.67 -9.64 -17.04
C ARG A 96 0.61 -8.73 -16.45
N GLN A 97 -0.43 -9.32 -15.89
CA GLN A 97 -1.41 -8.57 -15.11
C GLN A 97 -0.75 -8.08 -13.82
N LEU A 98 -0.87 -6.78 -13.60
CA LEU A 98 -0.36 -6.10 -12.41
C LEU A 98 -1.54 -5.49 -11.65
N GLU A 99 -1.33 -5.23 -10.37
CA GLU A 99 -2.35 -4.65 -9.50
C GLU A 99 -1.71 -3.73 -8.47
N GLN A 100 -2.46 -2.74 -7.99
CA GLN A 100 -1.97 -1.76 -7.04
C GLN A 100 -1.53 -2.39 -5.71
N GLU A 101 -2.13 -3.54 -5.36
CA GLU A 101 -1.86 -4.30 -4.14
C GLU A 101 -0.46 -4.93 -4.11
N MET A 102 0.29 -4.90 -5.21
CA MET A 102 1.68 -5.37 -5.26
C MET A 102 2.68 -4.38 -4.63
N LEU A 103 2.23 -3.20 -4.21
CA LEU A 103 3.07 -2.16 -3.62
C LEU A 103 3.41 -2.45 -2.15
N SER A 104 4.70 -2.44 -1.79
CA SER A 104 5.19 -2.57 -0.41
C SER A 104 5.04 -1.27 0.39
N GLY A 105 3.83 -0.72 0.56
CA GLY A 105 3.55 0.65 1.05
C GLY A 105 4.22 1.14 2.35
N HIS A 106 3.60 2.14 3.00
CA HIS A 106 4.24 2.96 4.06
C HIS A 106 5.00 2.17 5.14
N ILE A 107 4.36 1.18 5.73
CA ILE A 107 4.93 0.40 6.85
C ILE A 107 6.18 -0.38 6.39
N GLU A 108 6.09 -1.05 5.24
CA GLU A 108 7.18 -1.88 4.71
C GLU A 108 8.36 -1.03 4.25
N GLY A 109 8.11 0.12 3.61
CA GLY A 109 9.17 1.07 3.26
C GLY A 109 9.95 1.58 4.48
N GLN A 110 9.27 1.90 5.58
CA GLN A 110 9.94 2.34 6.82
C GLN A 110 10.74 1.22 7.48
N MET A 111 10.24 -0.02 7.43
CA MET A 111 10.98 -1.19 7.89
C MET A 111 12.25 -1.41 7.06
N LEU A 112 12.18 -1.27 5.73
CA LEU A 112 13.35 -1.37 4.85
C LEU A 112 14.37 -0.28 5.13
N LYS A 113 13.95 0.98 5.31
CA LYS A 113 14.83 2.09 5.74
C LYS A 113 15.56 1.77 7.04
N MET A 114 14.83 1.26 8.03
CA MET A 114 15.41 0.85 9.30
C MET A 114 16.49 -0.22 9.09
N PHE A 115 16.26 -1.21 8.23
CA PHE A 115 17.26 -2.23 7.91
C PHE A 115 18.49 -1.68 7.19
N VAL A 116 18.32 -0.77 6.22
CA VAL A 116 19.44 -0.09 5.55
C VAL A 116 20.29 0.64 6.60
N HIS A 117 19.65 1.38 7.50
CA HIS A 117 20.35 2.11 8.56
C HIS A 117 21.06 1.19 9.55
N MET A 118 20.39 0.14 10.05
CA MET A 118 20.95 -0.81 11.01
C MET A 118 22.14 -1.60 10.47
N THR A 119 22.11 -1.92 9.17
CA THR A 119 23.16 -2.71 8.52
C THR A 119 24.31 -1.86 8.00
N GLY A 120 24.12 -0.55 7.85
CA GLY A 120 25.08 0.35 7.19
C GLY A 120 25.28 -0.01 5.72
N ALA A 121 24.23 -0.52 5.06
CA ALA A 121 24.30 -0.93 3.67
C ALA A 121 24.72 0.26 2.78
N LYS A 122 25.64 -0.02 1.84
CA LYS A 122 26.03 0.92 0.76
C LYS A 122 25.66 0.42 -0.62
N ARG A 123 25.28 -0.85 -0.74
CA ARG A 123 25.01 -1.52 -2.00
C ARG A 123 23.79 -2.41 -1.83
N ILE A 124 22.74 -2.12 -2.57
CA ILE A 124 21.47 -2.85 -2.53
C ILE A 124 21.20 -3.44 -3.91
N LEU A 125 20.76 -4.70 -3.94
CA LEU A 125 20.20 -5.34 -5.12
C LEU A 125 18.75 -5.68 -4.80
N GLU A 126 17.83 -5.06 -5.52
CA GLU A 126 16.41 -5.36 -5.44
C GLU A 126 15.99 -6.16 -6.68
N ILE A 127 15.26 -7.25 -6.48
CA ILE A 127 14.73 -8.09 -7.56
C ILE A 127 13.21 -8.06 -7.49
N GLY A 128 12.57 -7.42 -8.46
CA GLY A 128 11.13 -7.14 -8.48
C GLY A 128 10.82 -5.79 -7.86
N MET A 129 11.14 -4.72 -8.59
CA MET A 129 10.94 -3.32 -8.15
C MET A 129 9.47 -2.89 -8.19
N PHE A 130 8.69 -3.45 -9.13
CA PHE A 130 7.39 -2.92 -9.50
C PHE A 130 7.47 -1.38 -9.71
N THR A 131 6.54 -0.59 -9.18
CA THR A 131 6.53 0.87 -9.37
C THR A 131 7.61 1.61 -8.59
N GLY A 132 8.41 0.93 -7.76
CA GLY A 132 9.63 1.49 -7.16
C GLY A 132 9.48 2.11 -5.78
N TYR A 133 8.42 1.81 -5.04
CA TYR A 133 8.25 2.34 -3.68
C TYR A 133 9.34 1.86 -2.71
N SER A 134 9.59 0.54 -2.67
CA SER A 134 10.63 -0.06 -1.84
C SER A 134 12.03 0.42 -2.25
N ALA A 135 12.29 0.49 -3.55
CA ALA A 135 13.53 1.05 -4.09
C ALA A 135 13.78 2.48 -3.61
N LEU A 136 12.78 3.36 -3.77
CA LEU A 136 12.89 4.74 -3.32
C LEU A 136 13.06 4.83 -1.80
N ALA A 137 12.34 4.01 -1.04
CA ALA A 137 12.45 3.99 0.41
C ALA A 137 13.85 3.59 0.86
N MET A 138 14.44 2.55 0.26
CA MET A 138 15.81 2.11 0.55
C MET A 138 16.84 3.15 0.12
N ALA A 139 16.68 3.75 -1.06
CA ALA A 139 17.54 4.80 -1.58
C ALA A 139 17.57 6.03 -0.67
N GLU A 140 16.43 6.45 -0.09
CA GLU A 140 16.37 7.55 0.88
C GLU A 140 17.16 7.29 2.18
N ALA A 141 17.45 6.02 2.50
CA ALA A 141 18.25 5.64 3.67
C ALA A 141 19.72 5.35 3.36
N LEU A 142 20.10 5.27 2.08
CA LEU A 142 21.48 5.07 1.66
C LEU A 142 22.33 6.32 1.93
N PRO A 143 23.64 6.17 2.21
CA PRO A 143 24.56 7.30 2.21
C PRO A 143 24.72 7.87 0.79
N GLU A 144 25.30 9.07 0.68
CA GLU A 144 25.54 9.74 -0.62
C GLU A 144 26.38 8.90 -1.60
N ASP A 145 27.29 8.06 -1.08
CA ASP A 145 28.10 7.13 -1.87
C ASP A 145 27.42 5.75 -2.08
N GLY A 146 26.18 5.61 -1.63
CA GLY A 146 25.36 4.42 -1.75
C GLY A 146 24.88 4.18 -3.17
N HIS A 147 24.71 2.91 -3.52
CA HIS A 147 24.26 2.47 -4.83
C HIS A 147 23.19 1.41 -4.71
N GLU A 148 22.11 1.58 -5.45
CA GLU A 148 21.03 0.60 -5.55
C GLU A 148 20.87 0.17 -6.99
N VAL A 149 20.69 -1.13 -7.18
CA VAL A 149 20.33 -1.73 -8.47
C VAL A 149 18.98 -2.40 -8.27
N ALA A 150 17.93 -1.82 -8.86
CA ALA A 150 16.60 -2.39 -8.87
C ALA A 150 16.32 -3.06 -10.22
N CYS A 151 15.94 -4.33 -10.18
CA CYS A 151 15.62 -5.12 -11.36
C CYS A 151 14.10 -5.24 -11.53
N GLU A 152 13.60 -4.80 -12.68
CA GLU A 152 12.21 -4.98 -13.10
C GLU A 152 12.18 -5.62 -14.49
N VAL A 153 11.30 -6.59 -14.67
CA VAL A 153 11.15 -7.32 -15.93
C VAL A 153 10.21 -6.59 -16.88
N ASP A 154 9.25 -5.85 -16.35
CA ASP A 154 8.28 -5.10 -17.12
C ASP A 154 8.80 -3.70 -17.47
N GLN A 155 9.02 -3.45 -18.76
CA GLN A 155 9.58 -2.19 -19.25
C GLN A 155 8.67 -0.99 -18.95
N TYR A 156 7.35 -1.16 -19.09
CA TYR A 156 6.39 -0.09 -18.80
C TYR A 156 6.49 0.35 -17.35
N VAL A 157 6.56 -0.63 -16.44
CA VAL A 157 6.67 -0.38 -15.01
C VAL A 157 8.02 0.23 -14.63
N ALA A 158 9.11 -0.23 -15.25
CA ALA A 158 10.43 0.36 -15.07
C ALA A 158 10.44 1.85 -15.45
N ASP A 159 9.79 2.22 -16.55
CA ASP A 159 9.69 3.61 -16.99
C ASP A 159 8.71 4.43 -16.14
N PHE A 160 7.64 3.79 -15.63
CA PHE A 160 6.76 4.40 -14.64
C PHE A 160 7.53 4.83 -13.38
N ALA A 161 8.40 3.95 -12.87
CA ALA A 161 9.22 4.19 -11.69
C ALA A 161 10.26 5.30 -11.93
N LYS A 162 11.00 5.26 -13.04
CA LYS A 162 11.94 6.33 -13.43
C LYS A 162 11.27 7.70 -13.46
N ALA A 163 10.08 7.79 -14.04
CA ALA A 163 9.32 9.04 -14.07
C ALA A 163 8.86 9.54 -12.68
N CYS A 164 8.91 8.70 -11.65
CA CYS A 164 8.70 9.09 -10.26
C CYS A 164 10.00 9.57 -9.59
N PHE A 165 11.15 9.01 -9.99
CA PHE A 165 12.46 9.34 -9.43
C PHE A 165 13.07 10.63 -9.99
N GLU A 166 12.78 10.97 -11.24
CA GLU A 166 13.38 12.12 -11.96
C GLU A 166 12.73 13.49 -11.65
N LYS A 167 12.13 13.66 -10.46
CA LYS A 167 11.43 14.89 -10.06
C LYS A 167 12.16 15.69 -9.00
#